data_AF-A0A921NE80-F1
#
_entry.id   AF-A0A921NE80-F1
#
_cell.length_a   1.000
_cell.length_b   1.000
_cell.length_c   1.000
_cell.angle_alpha   90.00
_cell.angle_beta   90.00
_cell.angle_gamma   90.00
#
_symmetry.space_group_name_H-M   'P 1'
#
loop_
_entity.id
_entity.type
_entity.pdbx_description
1 polymer ?
#
loop_
_entity_poly.entity_id
_entity_poly.type
_entity_poly.pdbx_seq_one_letter_code
_entity_poly.pdbx_strand_id
1 'polypeptide(L)' 'LRDIKERGRTTDSVIDQYLTTVRTSHIHFIEPTKRFADIILPEGGENVVAIDLLITKINTILAK' A
#
# COMPACT_ATOMS: atom_id res chain seq x y z
N LEU A 1 2.36 -2.29 -14.35
CA LEU A 1 3.08 -3.21 -15.26
C LEU A 1 3.84 -4.34 -14.56
N ARG A 2 4.10 -4.26 -13.24
CA ARG A 2 4.81 -5.30 -12.47
C ARG A 2 4.28 -6.73 -12.69
N ASP A 3 2.97 -6.94 -12.56
CA ASP A 3 2.38 -8.28 -12.68
C ASP A 3 2.55 -8.90 -14.07
N ILE A 4 2.64 -8.07 -15.12
CA ILE A 4 2.88 -8.52 -16.50
C ILE A 4 4.39 -8.68 -16.75
N LYS A 5 5.19 -7.67 -16.40
CA LYS A 5 6.63 -7.60 -16.72
C LYS A 5 7.52 -8.45 -15.81
N GLU A 6 7.21 -8.53 -14.53
CA GLU A 6 8.05 -9.23 -13.53
C GLU A 6 7.46 -10.59 -13.12
N ARG A 7 6.13 -10.76 -13.23
CA ARG A 7 5.44 -11.99 -12.82
C ARG A 7 4.87 -12.80 -13.97
N GLY A 8 5.04 -12.36 -15.22
CA GLY A 8 4.67 -13.09 -16.43
C GLY A 8 3.16 -13.33 -16.63
N ARG A 9 2.29 -12.52 -16.00
CA ARG A 9 0.84 -12.66 -16.14
C ARG A 9 0.32 -11.99 -17.40
N THR A 10 -0.80 -12.48 -17.91
CA THR A 10 -1.54 -11.82 -19.00
C THR A 10 -2.41 -10.68 -18.44
N THR A 11 -2.70 -9.69 -19.28
CA THR A 11 -3.54 -8.55 -18.91
C THR A 11 -4.93 -9.00 -18.44
N ASP A 12 -5.54 -9.94 -19.15
CA ASP A 12 -6.89 -10.44 -18.83
C ASP A 12 -6.92 -11.15 -17.47
N SER A 13 -5.89 -11.95 -17.16
CA SER A 13 -5.78 -12.62 -15.87
C SER A 13 -5.64 -11.63 -14.71
N VAL A 14 -4.90 -10.54 -14.92
CA VAL A 14 -4.74 -9.48 -13.90
C VAL A 14 -6.06 -8.75 -13.66
N ILE A 15 -6.81 -8.43 -14.73
CA ILE A 15 -8.10 -7.76 -14.63
C ILE A 15 -9.11 -8.66 -13.90
N ASP A 16 -9.23 -9.92 -14.32
CA ASP A 16 -10.15 -10.88 -13.73
C ASP A 16 -9.85 -11.08 -12.23
N GLN A 17 -8.58 -11.30 -11.88
CA GLN A 17 -8.17 -11.44 -10.49
C GLN A 17 -8.50 -10.18 -9.67
N TYR A 18 -8.24 -8.99 -10.23
CA TYR A 18 -8.48 -7.74 -9.53
C TYR A 18 -9.99 -7.56 -9.22
N LEU A 19 -10.85 -7.82 -10.20
CA LEU A 19 -12.29 -7.63 -10.07
C LEU A 19 -12.95 -8.67 -9.16
N THR A 20 -12.55 -9.94 -9.26
CA THR A 20 -13.21 -11.04 -8.54
C THR A 20 -12.73 -11.16 -7.09
N THR A 21 -11.43 -10.98 -6.85
CA THR A 21 -10.83 -11.27 -5.54
C THR A 21 -10.26 -10.03 -4.87
N VAL A 22 -9.32 -9.32 -5.50
CA VAL A 22 -8.52 -8.29 -4.82
C VAL A 22 -9.39 -7.11 -4.39
N ARG A 23 -10.24 -6.60 -5.28
CA ARG A 23 -11.13 -5.47 -4.98
C ARG A 23 -12.15 -5.82 -3.91
N THR A 24 -12.76 -7.00 -4.01
CA THR A 24 -13.73 -7.49 -3.02
C THR A 24 -13.08 -7.58 -1.64
N SER A 25 -11.92 -8.23 -1.53
CA SER A 25 -11.18 -8.33 -0.27
C SER A 25 -10.76 -6.96 0.26
N HIS A 26 -10.32 -6.05 -0.62
CA HIS A 26 -9.96 -4.69 -0.21
C HIS A 26 -11.13 -3.96 0.45
N ILE A 27 -12.30 -3.95 -0.18
CA ILE A 27 -13.48 -3.24 0.35
C ILE A 27 -13.98 -3.88 1.65
N HIS A 28 -14.01 -5.21 1.74
CA HIS A 28 -14.59 -5.90 2.90
C HIS A 28 -13.65 -5.99 4.10
N PHE A 29 -12.33 -6.05 3.87
CA PHE A 29 -11.37 -6.34 4.94
C PHE A 29 -10.26 -5.32 5.11
N ILE A 30 -9.74 -4.70 4.03
CA ILE A 30 -8.60 -3.76 4.14
C ILE A 30 -9.08 -2.33 4.40
N GLU A 31 -10.03 -1.82 3.63
CA GLU A 31 -10.53 -0.44 3.78
C GLU A 31 -11.09 -0.16 5.19
N PRO A 32 -11.82 -1.08 5.85
CA PRO A 32 -12.29 -0.86 7.21
C PRO A 32 -11.17 -0.74 8.25
N THR A 33 -9.97 -1.31 8.01
CA THR A 33 -8.87 -1.21 9.00
C THR A 33 -8.24 0.17 9.04
N LYS A 34 -8.43 0.99 7.99
CA LYS A 34 -7.95 2.38 7.93
C LYS A 34 -8.40 3.21 9.13
N ARG A 35 -9.57 2.91 9.71
CA ARG A 35 -10.10 3.60 10.89
C ARG A 35 -9.26 3.43 12.16
N PHE A 36 -8.37 2.44 12.18
CA PHE A 36 -7.49 2.15 13.32
C PHE A 36 -6.09 2.76 13.16
N ALA A 37 -5.81 3.43 12.05
CA ALA A 37 -4.52 4.06 11.83
C ALA A 37 -4.43 5.40 12.60
N ASP A 38 -3.33 5.60 13.33
CA ASP A 38 -3.05 6.89 13.99
C ASP A 38 -2.77 8.00 12.98
N ILE A 39 -2.14 7.65 11.85
CA ILE A 39 -1.73 8.58 10.79
C ILE A 39 -1.99 7.92 9.43
N ILE A 40 -2.56 8.69 8.49
CA ILE A 40 -2.76 8.28 7.09
C ILE A 40 -1.80 9.08 6.21
N LEU A 41 -0.97 8.39 5.43
CA LEU A 41 -0.01 9.00 4.50
C LEU A 41 -0.51 8.90 3.06
N PRO A 42 -0.89 10.02 2.41
CA PRO A 42 -1.30 10.03 1.01
C PRO A 42 -0.09 9.92 0.08
N GLU A 43 -0.34 9.56 -1.19
CA GLU A 43 0.66 9.48 -2.29
C GLU A 43 1.76 8.41 -2.11
N GLY A 44 1.77 7.70 -0.98
CA GLY A 44 2.61 6.55 -0.75
C GLY A 44 4.10 6.87 -0.92
N GLY A 45 4.75 6.14 -1.85
CA GLY A 45 6.20 6.24 -2.08
C GLY A 45 6.70 7.56 -2.66
N GLU A 46 5.82 8.40 -3.20
CA GLU A 46 6.18 9.70 -3.77
C GLU A 46 6.19 10.82 -2.72
N ASN A 47 5.58 10.59 -1.55
CA ASN A 47 5.53 11.56 -0.47
C ASN A 47 6.83 11.55 0.35
N VAL A 48 7.88 12.13 -0.22
CA VAL A 48 9.21 12.22 0.41
C VAL A 48 9.18 12.88 1.79
N VAL A 49 8.28 13.84 2.00
CA VAL A 49 8.12 14.56 3.28
C VAL A 49 7.57 13.63 4.37
N ALA A 50 6.54 12.84 4.05
CA ALA A 50 5.98 11.88 4.98
C ALA A 50 6.98 10.76 5.34
N ILE A 51 7.75 10.31 4.35
CA ILE A 51 8.80 9.29 4.56
C ILE A 51 9.89 9.83 5.48
N ASP A 52 10.36 11.06 5.26
CA ASP A 52 11.38 11.69 6.11
C ASP A 52 10.90 11.90 7.56
N LEU A 53 9.63 12.25 7.75
CA LEU A 53 9.02 12.35 9.08
C LEU A 53 9.04 11.00 9.82
N LEU A 54 8.73 9.89 9.13
CA LEU A 54 8.81 8.55 9.71
C LEU A 54 10.25 8.18 10.08
N ILE A 55 11.22 8.43 9.19
CA ILE A 55 12.64 8.15 9.43
C ILE A 55 13.13 8.94 10.64
N THR A 56 12.79 10.22 10.72
CA THR A 56 13.15 11.09 11.84
C THR A 56 12.57 10.56 13.14
N LYS A 57 11.29 10.13 13.14
CA LYS A 57 10.66 9.55 14.33
C LYS A 57 11.35 8.25 14.77
N ILE A 58 11.68 7.36 13.84
CA ILE A 58 12.40 6.11 14.13
C ILE A 58 13.77 6.41 14.72
N ASN A 59 14.55 7.30 14.10
CA ASN A 59 15.87 7.70 14.61
C ASN A 59 15.78 8.33 16.01
N THR A 60 14.76 9.13 16.28
CA THR A 60 14.52 9.70 17.60
C THR A 60 14.24 8.63 18.66
N ILE A 61 13.56 7.54 18.29
CA ILE A 61 13.30 6.41 19.20
C ILE A 61 14.58 5.59 19.43
N LEU A 62 15.40 5.40 18.40
CA LEU A 62 16.63 4.60 18.46
C LEU A 62 17.82 5.31 19.10
N ALA A 63 17.88 6.65 19.03
CA ALA A 63 18.93 7.47 19.66
C ALA A 63 18.75 7.59 21.19
N LYS A 64 17.82 6.85 21.76
CA LYS A 64 17.49 6.78 23.18
C LYS A 64 18.00 5.49 23.77
#